data_AF-A0A9N9CXP7-F1
#
_entry.id   AF-A0A9N9CXP7-F1
#
_cell.length_a   1.000
_cell.length_b   1.000
_cell.length_c   1.000
_cell.angle_alpha   90.00
_cell.angle_beta   90.00
_cell.angle_gamma   90.00
#
_symmetry.space_group_name_H-M   'P 1'
#
loop_
_entity.id
_entity.type
_entity.pdbx_description
1 polymer ?
#
loop_
_entity_poly.entity_id
_entity_poly.type
_entity_poly.pdbx_seq_one_letter_code
_entity_poly.pdbx_strand_id
1 'polypeptide(L)'
;FEVTANEIPDDVFRAHIGELWSLYLSGFIREAYKFSDDKGALYIIEADSLNEAKANTAHLSLSINAYCTYDFIALGPYRSWEKFFQSNDEEIKQQLNIPVEKITNESELQYIWSLFTFNSNFTHEKYRNNVVKQAIQTFRYYKAGIFKELYVMQRPLIVTINVVAKDVQEADIYFQGLPFVNSGMLDWESIPLSPFDYWAKLQ
;
A
#
# COMPACT_ATOMS: atom_id res chain seq x y z
N PHE A 1 -0.69 -2.09 13.96
CA PHE A 1 -1.27 -2.23 15.31
C PHE A 1 -1.16 -0.89 16.00
N GLU A 2 -2.14 -0.56 16.84
CA GLU A 2 -2.08 0.62 17.71
C GLU A 2 -1.89 0.17 19.16
N VAL A 3 -1.02 0.85 19.90
CA VAL A 3 -0.85 0.65 21.33
C VAL A 3 -2.05 1.27 22.06
N THR A 4 -2.78 0.45 22.82
CA THR A 4 -4.00 0.89 23.53
C THR A 4 -3.75 1.26 24.99
N ALA A 5 -2.58 0.94 25.53
CA ALA A 5 -2.23 1.17 26.92
C ALA A 5 -1.17 2.28 27.09
N ASN A 6 -1.27 3.02 28.19
CA ASN A 6 -0.33 4.09 28.52
C ASN A 6 1.07 3.56 28.87
N GLU A 7 1.14 2.32 29.38
CA GLU A 7 2.39 1.64 29.72
C GLU A 7 2.26 0.15 29.41
N ILE A 8 3.28 -0.42 28.78
CA ILE A 8 3.40 -1.86 28.49
C ILE A 8 4.54 -2.40 29.36
N PRO A 9 4.33 -3.47 30.16
CA PRO A 9 5.42 -4.08 30.91
C PRO A 9 6.57 -4.55 30.00
N ASP A 10 7.80 -4.28 30.40
CA ASP A 10 9.01 -4.56 29.60
C ASP A 10 9.14 -6.04 29.23
N ASP A 11 8.77 -6.95 30.12
CA ASP A 11 8.79 -8.39 29.89
C ASP A 11 7.77 -8.81 28.84
N VAL A 12 6.55 -8.25 28.89
CA VAL A 12 5.50 -8.48 27.88
C VAL A 12 5.92 -7.91 26.53
N PHE A 13 6.48 -6.71 26.51
CA PHE A 13 6.97 -6.08 25.28
C PHE A 13 8.12 -6.90 24.67
N ARG A 14 9.11 -7.33 25.48
CA ARG A 14 10.24 -8.14 24.99
C ARG A 14 9.77 -9.50 24.47
N ALA A 15 8.83 -10.16 25.17
CA ALA A 15 8.22 -11.40 24.70
C ALA A 15 7.56 -11.19 23.32
N HIS A 16 6.79 -10.11 23.18
CA HIS A 16 6.14 -9.74 21.93
C HIS A 16 7.13 -9.55 20.77
N ILE A 17 8.22 -8.82 20.99
CA ILE A 17 9.25 -8.64 19.96
C ILE A 17 9.89 -9.99 19.58
N GLY A 18 10.08 -10.90 20.53
CA GLY A 18 10.62 -12.24 20.24
C GLY A 18 9.68 -13.11 19.38
N GLU A 19 8.38 -13.00 19.61
CA GLU A 19 7.37 -13.68 18.81
C GLU A 19 7.28 -13.09 17.40
N LEU A 20 7.27 -11.76 17.27
CA LEU A 20 7.31 -11.07 15.97
C LEU A 20 8.57 -11.43 15.19
N TRP A 21 9.72 -11.53 15.87
CA TRP A 21 10.96 -11.96 15.25
C TRP A 21 10.86 -13.40 14.73
N SER A 22 10.21 -14.29 15.48
CA SER A 22 9.96 -15.66 15.03
C SER A 22 9.08 -15.71 13.77
N LEU A 23 8.06 -14.86 13.71
CA LEU A 23 7.20 -14.68 12.52
C LEU A 23 7.94 -14.03 11.33
N TYR A 24 8.89 -13.15 11.61
CA TYR A 24 9.76 -12.59 10.57
C TYR A 24 10.69 -13.66 10.00
N LEU A 25 11.34 -14.44 10.86
CA LEU A 25 12.22 -15.55 10.44
C LEU A 25 11.49 -16.66 9.69
N SER A 26 10.21 -16.90 9.97
CA SER A 26 9.40 -17.88 9.23
C SER A 26 8.99 -17.40 7.84
N GLY A 27 9.19 -16.12 7.52
CA GLY A 27 8.72 -15.48 6.29
C GLY A 27 7.26 -15.04 6.32
N PHE A 28 6.57 -15.20 7.46
CA PHE A 28 5.19 -14.71 7.62
C PHE A 28 5.14 -13.18 7.65
N ILE A 29 6.05 -12.52 8.37
CA ILE A 29 6.25 -11.08 8.28
C ILE A 29 7.35 -10.81 7.25
N ARG A 30 7.02 -10.15 6.16
CA ARG A 30 7.99 -9.75 5.12
C ARG A 30 8.67 -8.44 5.44
N GLU A 31 7.90 -7.45 5.88
CA GLU A 31 8.41 -6.12 6.24
C GLU A 31 7.74 -5.61 7.53
N ALA A 32 8.47 -4.81 8.29
CA ALA A 32 8.00 -4.18 9.52
C ALA A 32 8.49 -2.74 9.58
N TYR A 33 7.61 -1.84 10.01
CA TYR A 33 7.87 -0.41 10.16
C TYR A 33 7.18 0.12 11.40
N LYS A 34 7.78 1.09 12.10
CA LYS A 34 7.10 1.83 13.18
C LYS A 34 6.41 3.06 12.61
N PHE A 35 5.31 3.47 13.21
CA PHE A 35 4.82 4.82 13.01
C PHE A 35 5.78 5.81 13.66
N SER A 36 5.99 6.96 13.04
CA SER A 36 6.98 7.93 13.53
C SER A 36 6.57 8.63 14.82
N ASP A 37 5.33 8.45 15.27
CA ASP A 37 4.85 8.88 16.58
C ASP A 37 5.00 7.79 17.66
N ASP A 38 5.63 6.65 17.33
CA ASP A 38 5.83 5.46 18.16
C ASP A 38 4.54 4.84 18.74
N LYS A 39 3.35 5.22 18.24
CA LYS A 39 2.06 4.68 18.73
C LYS A 39 1.63 3.38 18.07
N GLY A 40 2.40 2.88 17.14
CA GLY A 40 2.04 1.68 16.40
C GLY A 40 3.12 1.21 15.44
N ALA A 41 2.76 0.15 14.72
CA ALA A 41 3.59 -0.41 13.66
C ALA A 41 2.74 -0.91 12.49
N LEU A 42 3.34 -0.86 11.30
CA LEU A 42 2.85 -1.48 10.09
C LEU A 42 3.65 -2.77 9.83
N TYR A 43 2.93 -3.86 9.57
CA TYR A 43 3.51 -5.11 9.12
C TYR A 43 2.97 -5.46 7.74
N ILE A 44 3.86 -5.87 6.85
CA ILE A 44 3.47 -6.51 5.59
C ILE A 44 3.64 -8.00 5.78
N ILE A 45 2.52 -8.71 5.74
CA ILE A 45 2.45 -10.14 6.06
C ILE A 45 2.03 -10.95 4.83
N GLU A 46 2.60 -12.14 4.72
CA GLU A 46 2.24 -13.14 3.72
C GLU A 46 1.29 -14.14 4.38
N ALA A 47 0.00 -14.03 4.06
CA ALA A 47 -1.04 -14.92 4.57
C ALA A 47 -2.04 -15.25 3.45
N ASP A 48 -2.48 -16.50 3.39
CA ASP A 48 -3.47 -16.97 2.40
C ASP A 48 -4.88 -16.41 2.69
N SER A 49 -5.12 -15.96 3.93
CA SER A 49 -6.39 -15.36 4.32
C SER A 49 -6.29 -14.42 5.52
N LEU A 50 -7.31 -13.57 5.68
CA LEU A 50 -7.48 -12.77 6.90
C LEU A 50 -7.62 -13.63 8.17
N ASN A 51 -8.17 -14.84 8.05
CA ASN A 51 -8.33 -15.74 9.20
C ASN A 51 -6.99 -16.28 9.66
N GLU A 52 -6.12 -16.66 8.72
CA GLU A 52 -4.74 -17.05 9.02
C GLU A 52 -3.95 -15.88 9.62
N ALA A 53 -4.08 -14.67 9.04
CA ALA A 53 -3.44 -13.48 9.56
C ALA A 53 -3.81 -13.21 11.02
N LYS A 54 -5.11 -13.32 11.33
CA LYS A 54 -5.64 -13.17 12.70
C LYS A 54 -5.18 -14.29 13.63
N ALA A 55 -5.16 -15.54 13.16
CA ALA A 55 -4.72 -16.67 13.97
C ALA A 55 -3.25 -16.52 14.39
N ASN A 56 -2.36 -16.19 13.45
CA ASN A 56 -0.93 -16.03 13.72
C ASN A 56 -0.60 -14.85 14.65
N THR A 57 -1.47 -13.84 14.70
CA THR A 57 -1.28 -12.64 15.55
C THR A 57 -2.04 -12.69 16.88
N ALA A 58 -3.07 -13.53 17.01
CA ALA A 58 -3.88 -13.66 18.22
C ALA A 58 -3.09 -14.19 19.42
N HIS A 59 -2.03 -14.95 19.17
CA HIS A 59 -1.19 -15.53 20.21
C HIS A 59 -0.07 -14.61 20.70
N LEU A 60 0.08 -13.43 20.09
CA LEU A 60 1.15 -12.53 20.46
C LEU A 60 0.90 -11.93 21.84
N SER A 61 1.97 -11.72 22.60
CA SER A 61 1.97 -11.25 23.98
C SER A 61 1.18 -9.94 24.14
N LEU A 62 1.34 -8.96 23.25
CA LEU A 62 0.51 -7.74 23.29
C LEU A 62 -0.96 -7.97 22.94
N SER A 63 -1.27 -8.97 22.10
CA SER A 63 -2.65 -9.34 21.74
C SER A 63 -3.36 -9.99 22.92
N ILE A 64 -2.73 -10.99 23.54
CA ILE A 64 -3.29 -11.75 24.66
C ILE A 64 -3.56 -10.84 25.86
N ASN A 65 -2.67 -9.87 26.10
CA ASN A 65 -2.80 -8.92 27.20
C ASN A 65 -3.62 -7.66 26.84
N ALA A 66 -4.24 -7.63 25.65
CA ALA A 66 -5.06 -6.51 25.17
C ALA A 66 -4.35 -5.14 25.16
N TYR A 67 -3.01 -5.13 25.04
CA TYR A 67 -2.19 -3.92 24.92
C TYR A 67 -2.14 -3.34 23.51
N CYS A 68 -2.67 -4.08 22.52
CA CYS A 68 -2.81 -3.60 21.17
C CYS A 68 -4.02 -4.18 20.45
N THR A 69 -4.42 -3.49 19.38
CA THR A 69 -5.37 -3.99 18.38
C THR A 69 -4.70 -4.03 17.01
N TYR A 70 -5.16 -4.96 16.17
CA TYR A 70 -4.70 -5.09 14.79
C TYR A 70 -5.82 -4.78 13.83
N ASP A 71 -5.57 -3.82 12.96
CA ASP A 71 -6.36 -3.63 11.75
C ASP A 71 -5.74 -4.44 10.62
N PHE A 72 -6.51 -5.40 10.11
CA PHE A 72 -6.09 -6.22 8.98
C PHE A 72 -6.70 -5.69 7.70
N ILE A 73 -5.83 -5.31 6.77
CA ILE A 73 -6.22 -4.87 5.44
C ILE A 73 -5.83 -5.98 4.46
N ALA A 74 -6.82 -6.58 3.80
CA ALA A 74 -6.57 -7.55 2.75
C ALA A 74 -6.08 -6.82 1.50
N LEU A 75 -4.82 -7.06 1.14
CA LEU A 75 -4.16 -6.43 0.01
C LEU A 75 -4.16 -7.37 -1.20
N GLY A 76 -4.53 -6.83 -2.35
CA GLY A 76 -4.36 -7.46 -3.66
C GLY A 76 -3.23 -6.81 -4.45
N PRO A 77 -2.73 -7.49 -5.50
CA PRO A 77 -1.71 -6.92 -6.37
C PRO A 77 -2.24 -5.68 -7.10
N TYR A 78 -1.39 -4.66 -7.23
CA TYR A 78 -1.69 -3.49 -8.06
C TYR A 78 -1.62 -3.85 -9.55
N ARG A 79 -2.79 -4.06 -10.17
CA ARG A 79 -2.90 -4.51 -11.57
C ARG A 79 -3.05 -3.39 -12.61
N SER A 80 -3.11 -2.12 -12.20
CA SER A 80 -3.35 -1.03 -13.16
C SER A 80 -2.26 -0.93 -14.23
N TRP A 81 -1.05 -1.44 -13.96
CA TRP A 81 0.02 -1.49 -14.95
C TRP A 81 -0.12 -2.62 -15.98
N GLU A 82 -0.80 -3.72 -15.66
CA GLU A 82 -0.96 -4.87 -16.58
C GLU A 82 -1.54 -4.43 -17.92
N LYS A 83 -2.46 -3.45 -17.88
CA LYS A 83 -3.09 -2.90 -19.07
C LYS A 83 -2.14 -2.11 -19.96
N PHE A 84 -1.05 -1.51 -19.43
CA PHE A 84 -0.06 -0.85 -20.30
C PHE A 84 0.77 -1.83 -21.07
N PHE A 85 1.25 -2.87 -20.38
CA PHE A 85 2.01 -3.94 -21.01
C PHE A 85 1.18 -4.70 -22.06
N GLN A 86 -0.15 -4.65 -21.92
CA GLN A 86 -1.12 -5.20 -22.88
C GLN A 86 -1.67 -4.17 -23.88
N SER A 87 -1.40 -2.87 -23.71
CA SER A 87 -2.00 -1.83 -24.58
C SER A 87 -1.28 -1.75 -25.93
N ASN A 88 -2.00 -1.38 -26.99
CA ASN A 88 -1.45 -1.19 -28.34
C ASN A 88 -1.22 0.28 -28.73
N ASP A 89 -1.17 1.15 -27.73
CA ASP A 89 -1.05 2.59 -27.94
C ASP A 89 0.42 2.98 -28.14
N GLU A 90 0.77 3.32 -29.38
CA GLU A 90 2.14 3.68 -29.79
C GLU A 90 2.66 4.94 -29.07
N GLU A 91 1.77 5.86 -28.67
CA GLU A 91 2.16 7.08 -27.94
C GLU A 91 2.54 6.74 -26.50
N ILE A 92 1.77 5.88 -25.83
CA ILE A 92 2.09 5.38 -24.49
C ILE A 92 3.42 4.60 -24.52
N LYS A 93 3.65 3.79 -25.55
CA LYS A 93 4.88 2.98 -25.67
C LYS A 93 6.12 3.81 -25.98
N GLN A 94 6.02 4.86 -26.80
CA GLN A 94 7.11 5.81 -26.97
C GLN A 94 7.44 6.53 -25.66
N GLN A 95 6.43 6.86 -24.86
CA GLN A 95 6.64 7.50 -23.55
C GLN A 95 7.20 6.56 -22.47
N LEU A 96 7.12 5.23 -22.67
CA LEU A 96 7.52 4.19 -21.72
C LEU A 96 8.70 3.30 -22.16
N ASN A 97 9.08 3.32 -23.44
CA ASN A 97 10.13 2.50 -24.06
C ASN A 97 9.93 0.96 -23.94
N ILE A 98 8.74 0.43 -24.27
CA ILE A 98 8.35 -0.99 -24.11
C ILE A 98 7.87 -1.64 -25.45
N PRO A 99 8.20 -2.92 -25.76
CA PRO A 99 7.72 -3.65 -26.96
C PRO A 99 6.24 -4.09 -26.90
N VAL A 100 5.62 -4.31 -28.08
CA VAL A 100 4.16 -4.35 -28.30
C VAL A 100 3.55 -5.78 -28.31
N GLU A 101 2.47 -6.03 -27.53
CA GLU A 101 1.37 -7.00 -27.84
C GLU A 101 -0.02 -6.50 -27.33
N LYS A 102 -1.12 -6.92 -27.99
CA LYS A 102 -2.50 -6.33 -28.06
C LYS A 102 -3.47 -6.49 -26.88
N ILE A 103 -4.30 -5.46 -26.59
CA ILE A 103 -5.73 -5.53 -26.13
C ILE A 103 -6.56 -4.30 -26.61
N THR A 104 -7.81 -4.58 -27.00
CA THR A 104 -8.90 -3.65 -27.32
C THR A 104 -10.23 -4.22 -26.81
N ASN A 105 -10.80 -3.79 -25.68
CA ASN A 105 -12.23 -4.00 -25.39
C ASN A 105 -12.83 -2.94 -24.45
N GLU A 106 -13.95 -2.36 -24.87
CA GLU A 106 -14.69 -1.26 -24.25
C GLU A 106 -15.46 -1.68 -22.97
N SER A 107 -15.86 -2.96 -22.90
CA SER A 107 -16.61 -3.52 -21.78
C SER A 107 -15.82 -3.53 -20.45
N GLU A 108 -14.50 -3.66 -20.52
CA GLU A 108 -13.65 -3.69 -19.33
C GLU A 108 -13.37 -2.30 -18.75
N LEU A 109 -13.39 -1.26 -19.60
CA LEU A 109 -13.33 0.13 -19.13
C LEU A 109 -14.60 0.49 -18.35
N GLN A 110 -15.76 -0.02 -18.78
CA GLN A 110 -17.02 0.12 -18.06
C GLN A 110 -17.01 -0.63 -16.73
N TYR A 111 -16.43 -1.84 -16.67
CA TYR A 111 -16.28 -2.57 -15.40
C TYR A 111 -15.41 -1.78 -14.41
N ILE A 112 -14.25 -1.30 -14.84
CA ILE A 112 -13.39 -0.48 -13.98
C ILE A 112 -14.10 0.80 -13.54
N TRP A 113 -14.78 1.51 -14.46
CA TRP A 113 -15.61 2.67 -14.11
C TRP A 113 -16.63 2.35 -13.00
N SER A 114 -17.26 1.19 -13.06
CA SER A 114 -18.25 0.75 -12.07
C SER A 114 -17.67 0.49 -10.67
N LEU A 115 -16.35 0.31 -10.55
CA LEU A 115 -15.66 0.08 -9.27
C LEU A 115 -15.39 1.38 -8.49
N PHE A 116 -15.57 2.55 -9.10
CA PHE A 116 -15.34 3.84 -8.47
C PHE A 116 -16.66 4.58 -8.22
N THR A 117 -16.84 5.06 -7.00
CA THR A 117 -17.85 6.07 -6.67
C THR A 117 -17.28 7.45 -7.00
N PHE A 118 -17.55 7.94 -8.21
CA PHE A 118 -17.10 9.28 -8.61
C PHE A 118 -17.98 10.36 -7.99
N ASN A 119 -17.36 11.48 -7.62
CA ASN A 119 -18.06 12.75 -7.47
C ASN A 119 -18.82 13.05 -8.79
N SER A 120 -20.07 13.49 -8.71
CA SER A 120 -20.98 13.70 -9.85
C SER A 120 -20.49 14.73 -10.88
N ASN A 121 -19.39 15.43 -10.61
CA ASN A 121 -18.76 16.41 -11.50
C ASN A 121 -17.74 15.81 -12.50
N PHE A 122 -17.54 14.48 -12.53
CA PHE A 122 -16.54 13.85 -13.42
C PHE A 122 -17.13 13.25 -14.69
N THR A 123 -16.67 13.72 -15.85
CA THR A 123 -17.04 13.17 -17.17
C THR A 123 -16.21 11.92 -17.51
N HIS A 124 -16.79 10.99 -18.29
CA HIS A 124 -16.14 9.77 -18.76
C HIS A 124 -14.82 10.03 -19.52
N GLU A 125 -14.77 11.11 -20.30
CA GLU A 125 -13.59 11.52 -21.07
C GLU A 125 -12.42 11.99 -20.18
N LYS A 126 -12.69 12.86 -19.20
CA LYS A 126 -11.69 13.35 -18.23
C LYS A 126 -11.04 12.20 -17.47
N TYR A 127 -11.83 11.21 -17.04
CA TYR A 127 -11.33 10.02 -16.38
C TYR A 127 -10.46 9.16 -17.30
N ARG A 128 -10.93 8.86 -18.53
CA ARG A 128 -10.17 8.04 -19.49
C ARG A 128 -8.77 8.62 -19.72
N ASN A 129 -8.68 9.93 -19.91
CA ASN A 129 -7.41 10.62 -20.10
C ASN A 129 -6.52 10.57 -18.85
N ASN A 130 -7.10 10.67 -17.66
CA ASN A 130 -6.35 10.62 -16.42
C ASN A 130 -5.93 9.20 -16.02
N VAL A 131 -6.67 8.14 -16.37
CA VAL A 131 -6.29 6.74 -16.08
C VAL A 131 -4.95 6.40 -16.71
N VAL A 132 -4.80 6.72 -18.00
CA VAL A 132 -3.56 6.46 -18.74
C VAL A 132 -2.40 7.26 -18.15
N LYS A 133 -2.59 8.56 -17.96
CA LYS A 133 -1.56 9.43 -17.37
C LYS A 133 -1.19 8.96 -15.96
N GLN A 134 -2.19 8.61 -15.15
CA GLN A 134 -2.02 8.16 -13.77
C GLN A 134 -1.06 6.99 -13.74
N ALA A 135 -1.40 5.95 -14.50
CA ALA A 135 -0.66 4.72 -14.34
C ALA A 135 0.72 4.79 -15.06
N ILE A 136 0.92 5.66 -16.06
CA ILE A 136 2.25 6.01 -16.59
C ILE A 136 3.09 6.68 -15.48
N GLN A 137 2.51 7.65 -14.77
CA GLN A 137 3.23 8.37 -13.73
C GLN A 137 3.58 7.47 -12.55
N THR A 138 2.65 6.61 -12.10
CA THR A 138 2.95 5.64 -11.02
C THR A 138 4.01 4.63 -11.43
N PHE A 139 4.04 4.20 -12.71
CA PHE A 139 5.10 3.32 -13.22
C PHE A 139 6.46 4.03 -13.26
N ARG A 140 6.52 5.30 -13.67
CA ARG A 140 7.75 6.09 -13.63
C ARG A 140 8.30 6.22 -12.21
N TYR A 141 7.45 6.53 -11.23
CA TYR A 141 7.84 6.59 -9.83
C TYR A 141 8.32 5.23 -9.30
N TYR A 142 7.67 4.14 -9.71
CA TYR A 142 8.13 2.79 -9.36
C TYR A 142 9.52 2.49 -9.95
N LYS A 143 9.72 2.77 -11.24
CA LYS A 143 11.02 2.57 -11.91
C LYS A 143 12.14 3.44 -11.35
N ALA A 144 11.81 4.63 -10.84
CA ALA A 144 12.75 5.53 -10.18
C ALA A 144 13.07 5.12 -8.72
N GLY A 145 12.39 4.12 -8.17
CA GLY A 145 12.54 3.70 -6.78
C GLY A 145 11.83 4.62 -5.77
N ILE A 146 11.04 5.59 -6.25
CA ILE A 146 10.22 6.48 -5.41
C ILE A 146 9.04 5.69 -4.84
N PHE A 147 8.34 4.92 -5.67
CA PHE A 147 7.32 3.98 -5.21
C PHE A 147 7.96 2.61 -5.09
N LYS A 148 8.10 2.10 -3.86
CA LYS A 148 8.70 0.80 -3.59
C LYS A 148 7.71 -0.33 -3.82
N GLU A 149 6.49 -0.17 -3.31
CA GLU A 149 5.45 -1.19 -3.36
C GLU A 149 4.07 -0.55 -3.52
N LEU A 150 3.18 -1.24 -4.22
CA LEU A 150 1.81 -0.79 -4.47
C LEU A 150 0.85 -1.95 -4.25
N TYR A 151 -0.20 -1.69 -3.49
CA TYR A 151 -1.25 -2.65 -3.16
C TYR A 151 -2.62 -2.04 -3.36
N VAL A 152 -3.60 -2.90 -3.66
CA VAL A 152 -4.99 -2.48 -3.79
C VAL A 152 -5.86 -3.22 -2.79
N MET A 153 -6.56 -2.48 -1.94
CA MET A 153 -7.74 -3.00 -1.26
C MET A 153 -8.92 -2.82 -2.21
N GLN A 154 -9.69 -3.89 -2.46
CA GLN A 154 -10.75 -3.84 -3.49
C GLN A 154 -12.06 -3.23 -2.99
N ARG A 155 -12.31 -3.16 -1.66
CA ARG A 155 -13.57 -2.66 -1.09
C ARG A 155 -13.37 -2.01 0.30
N PRO A 156 -13.40 -0.68 0.41
CA PRO A 156 -13.41 0.31 -0.69
C PRO A 156 -12.12 0.23 -1.52
N LEU A 157 -12.15 0.77 -2.73
CA LEU A 157 -10.94 0.84 -3.56
C LEU A 157 -9.94 1.81 -2.94
N ILE A 158 -8.93 1.28 -2.25
CA ILE A 158 -7.82 2.05 -1.68
C ILE A 158 -6.52 1.52 -2.28
N VAL A 159 -5.64 2.43 -2.66
CA VAL A 159 -4.29 2.08 -3.08
C VAL A 159 -3.33 2.45 -1.95
N THR A 160 -2.63 1.45 -1.42
CA THR A 160 -1.56 1.67 -0.45
C THR A 160 -0.24 1.66 -1.21
N ILE A 161 0.57 2.70 -1.01
CA ILE A 161 1.86 2.86 -1.69
C ILE A 161 2.94 3.09 -0.65
N ASN A 162 3.96 2.24 -0.64
CA ASN A 162 5.18 2.47 0.13
C ASN A 162 6.07 3.43 -0.65
N VAL A 163 6.27 4.64 -0.14
CA VAL A 163 7.02 5.70 -0.80
C VAL A 163 8.36 5.90 -0.12
N VAL A 164 9.43 5.94 -0.91
CA VAL A 164 10.76 6.35 -0.46
C VAL A 164 10.89 7.85 -0.67
N ALA A 165 10.88 8.59 0.43
CA ALA A 165 11.07 10.04 0.47
C ALA A 165 11.85 10.42 1.73
N LYS A 166 12.48 11.59 1.72
CA LYS A 166 13.15 12.20 2.87
C LYS A 166 12.18 12.50 4.00
N ASP A 167 11.01 13.01 3.67
CA ASP A 167 9.99 13.47 4.60
C ASP A 167 8.59 13.41 3.96
N VAL A 168 7.57 13.66 4.77
CA VAL A 168 6.17 13.66 4.32
C VAL A 168 5.93 14.74 3.26
N GLN A 169 6.59 15.90 3.37
CA GLN A 169 6.43 16.97 2.39
C GLN A 169 6.90 16.54 1.00
N GLU A 170 8.04 15.85 0.91
CA GLU A 170 8.53 15.30 -0.36
C GLU A 170 7.58 14.21 -0.90
N ALA A 171 7.09 13.31 -0.03
CA ALA A 171 6.09 12.32 -0.42
C ALA A 171 4.83 12.99 -1.01
N ASP A 172 4.33 14.04 -0.36
CA ASP A 172 3.15 14.79 -0.82
C ASP A 172 3.38 15.45 -2.17
N ILE A 173 4.59 15.94 -2.47
CA ILE A 173 4.93 16.48 -3.79
C ILE A 173 4.81 15.38 -4.86
N TYR A 174 5.27 14.16 -4.58
CA TYR A 174 5.11 13.04 -5.53
C TYR A 174 3.62 12.72 -5.77
N PHE A 175 2.81 12.66 -4.72
CA PHE A 175 1.37 12.44 -4.83
C PHE A 175 0.64 13.57 -5.56
N GLN A 176 0.98 14.83 -5.30
CA GLN A 176 0.44 15.98 -6.04
C GLN A 176 0.76 15.93 -7.55
N GLY A 177 1.89 15.30 -7.91
CA GLY A 177 2.26 15.03 -9.29
C GLY A 177 1.40 13.96 -9.98
N LEU A 178 0.57 13.21 -9.24
CA LEU A 178 -0.29 12.18 -9.81
C LEU A 178 -1.52 12.79 -10.51
N PRO A 179 -1.82 12.39 -11.76
CA PRO A 179 -2.97 12.88 -12.51
C PRO A 179 -4.34 12.78 -11.83
N PHE A 180 -4.61 11.72 -11.06
CA PHE A 180 -5.84 11.61 -10.28
C PHE A 180 -5.88 12.59 -9.11
N VAL A 181 -4.75 12.84 -8.45
CA VAL A 181 -4.66 13.83 -7.38
C VAL A 181 -4.84 15.24 -7.94
N ASN A 182 -4.04 15.60 -8.94
CA ASN A 182 -4.07 16.93 -9.56
C ASN A 182 -5.46 17.27 -10.14
N SER A 183 -6.20 16.26 -10.63
CA SER A 183 -7.55 16.45 -11.18
C SER A 183 -8.67 16.42 -10.15
N GLY A 184 -8.35 16.24 -8.86
CA GLY A 184 -9.30 16.14 -7.74
C GLY A 184 -10.08 14.82 -7.70
N MET A 185 -9.62 13.79 -8.42
CA MET A 185 -10.26 12.46 -8.49
C MET A 185 -9.87 11.56 -7.33
N LEU A 186 -8.76 11.84 -6.66
CA LEU A 186 -8.24 11.04 -5.56
C LEU A 186 -7.71 11.97 -4.47
N ASP A 187 -8.03 11.62 -3.23
CA ASP A 187 -7.42 12.18 -2.04
C ASP A 187 -6.45 11.16 -1.44
N TRP A 188 -5.49 11.61 -0.63
CA TRP A 188 -4.48 10.75 -0.03
C TRP A 188 -4.16 11.18 1.40
N GLU A 189 -3.63 10.23 2.15
CA GLU A 189 -3.06 10.46 3.47
C GLU A 189 -1.67 9.85 3.51
N SER A 190 -0.72 10.63 4.04
CA SER A 190 0.67 10.22 4.17
C SER A 190 0.94 9.86 5.64
N ILE A 191 1.27 8.59 5.90
CA ILE A 191 1.64 8.10 7.24
C ILE A 191 3.17 7.98 7.29
N PRO A 192 3.88 8.76 8.12
CA PRO A 192 5.33 8.70 8.20
C PRO A 192 5.79 7.41 8.91
N LEU A 193 6.60 6.62 8.21
CA LEU A 193 7.14 5.37 8.71
C LEU A 193 8.62 5.52 9.09
N SER A 194 9.00 4.86 10.19
CA SER A 194 10.38 4.76 10.66
C SER A 194 10.86 3.30 10.61
N PRO A 195 12.18 3.05 10.51
CA PRO A 195 12.74 1.71 10.59
C PRO A 195 12.28 0.99 11.85
N PHE A 196 11.98 -0.31 11.72
CA PHE A 196 11.62 -1.14 12.86
C PHE A 196 12.87 -1.57 13.63
N ASP A 197 13.25 -0.75 14.60
CA ASP A 197 14.45 -0.91 15.43
C ASP A 197 14.21 -1.73 16.72
N TYR A 198 12.97 -2.17 16.98
CA TYR A 198 12.65 -2.96 18.15
C TYR A 198 13.37 -4.31 18.19
N TRP A 199 13.87 -4.82 17.06
CA TRP A 199 14.75 -6.00 17.03
C TRP A 199 15.99 -5.85 17.93
N ALA A 200 16.49 -4.62 18.12
CA ALA A 200 17.61 -4.36 19.03
C ALA A 200 17.30 -4.72 20.49
N LYS A 201 16.02 -4.83 20.88
CA LYS A 201 15.58 -5.26 22.22
C LYS A 201 15.78 -6.76 22.46
N LEU A 202 16.13 -7.54 21.44
CA LEU A 202 16.42 -8.97 21.56
C LEU A 202 17.87 -9.26 21.95
N GLN A 203 18.76 -8.27 21.84
CA GLN A 203 20.15 -8.35 22.30
C GLN A 203 20.24 -8.20 23.83
#